data_AF-A0A9X3PUH4-F1
#
_entry.id   AF-A0A9X3PUH4-F1
#
_cell.length_a   1.000
_cell.length_b   1.000
_cell.length_c   1.000
_cell.angle_alpha   90.00
_cell.angle_beta   90.00
_cell.angle_gamma   90.00
#
_symmetry.space_group_name_H-M   'P 1'
#
loop_
_entity.id
_entity.type
_entity.pdbx_description
1 polymer ?
#
loop_
_entity_poly.entity_id
_entity_poly.type
_entity_poly.pdbx_seq_one_letter_code
_entity_poly.pdbx_strand_id
1 'polypeptide(L)' 'MLVVGDREVEAGTLSVRGRSGANLGSMPVQKVVDLIRADMASTVSAQ' A
#
# COMPACT_ATOMS: atom_id res chain seq x y z
N MET A 1 -6.82 -0.86 -2.54
CA MET A 1 -6.61 -1.19 -3.96
C MET A 1 -5.20 -0.77 -4.31
N LEU A 2 -4.41 -1.69 -4.87
CA LEU A 2 -3.05 -1.41 -5.34
C LEU A 2 -3.09 -1.35 -6.86
N VAL A 3 -2.60 -0.26 -7.43
CA VAL A 3 -2.57 -0.02 -8.88
C VAL A 3 -1.12 -0.04 -9.34
N VAL A 4 -0.87 -0.85 -10.36
CA VAL A 4 0.46 -1.05 -10.97
C VAL A 4 0.30 -0.99 -12.48
N GLY A 5 0.79 0.08 -13.09
CA GLY A 5 0.98 0.18 -14.53
C GLY A 5 2.48 0.24 -14.87
N ASP A 6 2.79 0.48 -16.14
CA ASP A 6 4.18 0.51 -16.63
C ASP A 6 5.04 1.55 -15.89
N ARG A 7 4.49 2.73 -15.61
CA ARG A 7 5.16 3.78 -14.83
C ARG A 7 5.56 3.30 -13.43
N GLU A 8 4.66 2.59 -12.75
CA GLU A 8 4.90 2.10 -11.40
C GLU A 8 5.98 1.01 -11.39
N VAL A 9 5.99 0.15 -12.42
CA VAL A 9 7.02 -0.89 -12.59
C VAL A 9 8.40 -0.28 -12.81
N GLU A 10 8.53 0.68 -13.73
CA GLU A 10 9.80 1.37 -14.00
C GLU A 10 10.33 2.12 -12.76
N ALA A 11 9.43 2.73 -11.99
CA ALA A 11 9.80 3.49 -10.81
C ALA A 11 9.97 2.63 -9.54
N GLY A 12 9.61 1.34 -9.57
CA GLY A 12 9.60 0.49 -8.37
C GLY A 12 8.61 0.95 -7.30
N THR A 13 7.49 1.55 -7.72
CA THR A 13 6.47 2.14 -6.84
C THR A 13 5.10 1.49 -7.03
N LEU A 14 4.14 1.83 -6.18
CA LEU A 14 2.76 1.35 -6.20
C LEU A 14 1.84 2.50 -5.87
N SER A 15 0.79 2.68 -6.67
CA SER A 15 -0.28 3.63 -6.38
C SER A 15 -1.32 2.99 -5.46
N VAL A 16 -1.51 3.56 -4.27
CA VAL A 16 -2.37 2.99 -3.22
C VAL A 16 -3.66 3.80 -3.09
N ARG A 17 -4.81 3.12 -3.22
CA ARG A 17 -6.14 3.71 -3.04
C ARG A 17 -6.91 3.01 -1.92
N GLY A 18 -7.35 3.77 -0.93
CA GLY A 18 -8.19 3.31 0.17
C GLY A 18 -9.61 2.93 -0.27
N ARG A 19 -10.27 2.07 0.50
CA ARG A 19 -11.63 1.58 0.20
C ARG A 19 -12.69 2.70 0.26
N SER A 20 -12.48 3.75 1.06
CA SER A 20 -13.33 4.95 1.11
C SER A 20 -13.11 5.93 -0.05
N GLY A 21 -12.34 5.53 -1.08
CA GLY A 21 -12.01 6.41 -2.21
C GLY A 21 -10.81 7.32 -1.96
N ALA A 22 -10.23 7.33 -0.76
CA ALA A 22 -9.02 8.08 -0.44
C ALA A 22 -7.83 7.65 -1.31
N ASN A 23 -7.13 8.60 -1.92
CA ASN A 23 -5.92 8.35 -2.68
C ASN A 23 -4.71 8.58 -1.76
N LEU A 24 -3.95 7.52 -1.50
CA LEU A 24 -2.75 7.56 -0.66
C LEU A 24 -1.47 7.82 -1.48
N GLY A 25 -1.63 7.99 -2.79
CA GLY A 25 -0.55 8.34 -3.71
C GLY A 25 0.32 7.14 -4.11
N SER A 26 1.41 7.44 -4.81
CA SER A 26 2.42 6.46 -5.18
C SER A 26 3.49 6.35 -4.09
N MET A 27 3.86 5.13 -3.73
CA MET A 27 4.91 4.87 -2.75
C MET A 27 5.72 3.63 -3.10
N PRO A 28 6.97 3.50 -2.61
CA PRO A 28 7.80 2.32 -2.87
C PRO A 28 7.12 1.03 -2.42
N VAL A 29 7.33 -0.05 -3.17
CA VAL A 29 6.77 -1.38 -2.86
C VAL A 29 7.04 -1.77 -1.41
N GLN A 30 8.28 -1.60 -0.96
CA GLN A 30 8.68 -1.98 0.39
C GLN A 30 7.88 -1.25 1.48
N LYS A 31 7.62 0.05 1.26
CA LYS A 31 6.84 0.85 2.21
C LYS A 31 5.39 0.34 2.32
N VAL A 32 4.78 -0.11 1.23
CA VAL A 32 3.44 -0.72 1.25
C VAL A 32 3.46 -2.01 2.07
N VAL A 33 4.47 -2.86 1.87
CA VAL A 33 4.62 -4.13 2.61
C VAL A 33 4.74 -3.86 4.11
N ASP A 34 5.54 -2.87 4.51
CA ASP A 34 5.72 -2.52 5.91
C ASP A 34 4.42 -1.99 6.54
N LEU A 35 3.65 -1.16 5.81
CA LEU A 35 2.35 -0.67 6.27
C LEU A 35 1.34 -1.81 6.48
N ILE A 36 1.27 -2.77 5.55
CA ILE A 36 0.39 -3.93 5.68
C ILE A 36 0.81 -4.78 6.90
N ARG A 37 2.11 -5.00 7.10
CA ARG A 37 2.61 -5.75 8.26
C ARG A 37 2.27 -5.07 9.59
N ALA A 38 2.41 -3.75 9.67
CA ALA A 38 2.06 -2.98 10.85
C ALA A 38 0.55 -3.03 11.14
N ASP A 39 -0.28 -2.93 10.10
CA ASP A 39 -1.73 -3.03 10.20
C ASP A 39 -2.18 -4.43 10.67
N MET A 40 -1.57 -5.49 10.11
CA MET A 40 -1.81 -6.86 10.54
C MET A 40 -1.44 -7.09 12.01
N ALA A 41 -0.29 -6.59 12.46
CA ALA A 41 0.12 -6.69 13.86
C ALA A 41 -0.87 -5.98 14.80
N SER A 42 -1.36 -4.81 14.39
CA SER A 42 -2.34 -4.03 15.17
C SER A 42 -3.71 -4.73 15.24
N THR A 43 -4.11 -5.39 14.16
CA THR A 43 -5.41 -6.09 14.07
C THR A 43 -5.40 -7.41 14.84
N VAL A 44 -4.26 -8.14 14.88
CA VAL A 44 -4.12 -9.40 15.63
C VAL A 44 -4.12 -9.19 17.15
N SER A 45 -3.67 -8.02 17.64
CA SER A 45 -3.71 -7.70 19.08
C SER A 45 -5.07 -7.21 19.59
N ALA A 46 -6.02 -6.93 18.70
CA ALA A 46 -7.35 -6.42 19.03
C ALA A 46 -8.45 -7.50 18.96
N GLN A 47 -8.07 -8.78 18.82
CA GLN A 47 -8.97 -9.94 18.80
C GLN A 47 -8.85 -10.79 20.06
#